data_AF-A0A4S8KW18-F1
#
_entry.id   AF-A0A4S8KW18-F1
#
_cell.length_a   1.000
_cell.length_b   1.000
_cell.length_c   1.000
_cell.angle_alpha   90.00
_cell.angle_beta   90.00
_cell.angle_gamma   90.00
#
_symmetry.space_group_name_H-M   'P 1'
#
loop_
_entity.id
_entity.type
_entity.pdbx_description
1 polymer ?
#
loop_
_entity_poly.entity_id
_entity_poly.type
_entity_poly.pdbx_seq_one_letter_code
_entity_poly.pdbx_strand_id
1 'polypeptide(L)'
;MYQQSLTYIMTTENGWDVIMSADRTSASFPNNYMRNGISRRQTEAIAERDRFEEKTSMGIDGTGFSLSAWTRPGGYYLDLGASEVVVNGKIGLKNDSPISCFTETRLKFEDGNVMEADVVILLLALEITAISSARCTPIWRLDSDGEIRGTWRDLSVKGLWHIIGM
;
A
#
# COMPACT_ATOMS: atom_id res chain seq x y z
N MET A 1 -11.79 -5.50 -13.34
CA MET A 1 -11.14 -5.03 -12.11
C MET A 1 -11.53 -3.58 -11.88
N TYR A 2 -11.70 -3.18 -10.61
CA TYR A 2 -11.97 -1.80 -10.25
C TYR A 2 -10.92 -1.32 -9.25
N GLN A 3 -10.29 -0.17 -9.52
CA GLN A 3 -9.29 0.44 -8.66
C GLN A 3 -9.88 1.70 -8.02
N GLN A 4 -10.03 1.67 -6.69
CA GLN A 4 -10.69 2.74 -5.95
C GLN A 4 -9.82 3.99 -5.76
N SER A 5 -8.50 3.82 -5.74
CA SER A 5 -7.56 4.90 -5.45
C SER A 5 -6.25 4.72 -6.21
N LEU A 6 -5.52 5.81 -6.38
CA LEU A 6 -4.11 5.77 -6.80
C LEU A 6 -3.30 4.81 -5.91
N THR A 7 -2.59 3.91 -6.57
CA THR A 7 -1.86 2.80 -5.94
C THR A 7 -0.41 2.84 -6.41
N TYR A 8 0.54 2.68 -5.51
CA TYR A 8 1.94 2.44 -5.89
C TYR A 8 2.06 1.04 -6.48
N ILE A 9 2.68 0.89 -7.64
CA ILE A 9 2.86 -0.42 -8.28
C ILE A 9 4.34 -0.65 -8.51
N MET A 10 4.80 -1.86 -8.22
CA MET A 10 6.11 -2.36 -8.61
C MET A 10 6.00 -3.84 -8.97
N THR A 11 6.79 -4.30 -9.91
CA THR A 11 6.97 -5.74 -10.14
C THR A 11 7.92 -6.29 -9.10
N THR A 12 7.70 -7.54 -8.67
CA THR A 12 8.68 -8.21 -7.83
C THR A 12 9.97 -8.53 -8.58
N GLU A 13 9.91 -8.65 -9.91
CA GLU A 13 11.08 -8.91 -10.75
C GLU A 13 12.09 -7.75 -10.68
N ASN A 14 11.62 -6.51 -10.83
CA ASN A 14 12.52 -5.35 -10.94
C ASN A 14 12.73 -4.57 -9.64
N GLY A 15 11.82 -4.69 -8.67
CA GLY A 15 11.88 -3.93 -7.44
C GLY A 15 12.29 -4.70 -6.20
N TRP A 16 12.17 -6.04 -6.19
CA TRP A 16 12.46 -6.82 -4.99
C TRP A 16 13.95 -6.84 -4.66
N ASP A 17 14.85 -6.89 -5.64
CA ASP A 17 16.30 -6.76 -5.43
C ASP A 17 16.68 -5.38 -4.86
N VAL A 18 16.04 -4.32 -5.36
CA VAL A 18 16.24 -2.93 -4.92
C VAL A 18 15.83 -2.76 -3.47
N ILE A 19 14.72 -3.39 -3.05
CA ILE A 19 14.19 -3.28 -1.69
C ILE A 19 14.82 -4.30 -0.72
N MET A 20 15.14 -5.52 -1.14
CA MET A 20 15.70 -6.55 -0.25
C MET A 20 17.19 -6.37 0.02
N SER A 21 17.96 -5.79 -0.91
CA SER A 21 19.28 -5.24 -0.56
C SER A 21 19.16 -4.18 0.55
N ALA A 22 17.96 -3.61 0.69
CA ALA A 22 17.60 -2.67 1.72
C ALA A 22 17.13 -3.32 3.02
N ASP A 23 16.87 -4.62 3.19
CA ASP A 23 16.54 -5.17 4.53
C ASP A 23 17.66 -4.86 5.53
N ARG A 24 18.91 -5.03 5.10
CA ARG A 24 20.08 -4.62 5.88
C ARG A 24 20.07 -3.12 6.17
N THR A 25 19.50 -2.31 5.30
CA THR A 25 19.51 -0.84 5.39
C THR A 25 18.32 -0.32 6.20
N SER A 26 17.10 -0.79 5.93
CA SER A 26 15.85 -0.46 6.60
C SER A 26 15.87 -0.92 8.06
N ALA A 27 16.47 -2.07 8.36
CA ALA A 27 16.65 -2.53 9.74
C ALA A 27 17.79 -1.80 10.48
N SER A 28 18.69 -1.12 9.75
CA SER A 28 19.85 -0.44 10.36
C SER A 28 19.68 1.07 10.52
N PHE A 29 18.77 1.70 9.77
CA PHE A 29 18.60 3.15 9.79
C PHE A 29 17.17 3.55 10.17
N PRO A 30 16.98 4.67 10.89
CA PRO A 30 15.66 5.21 11.19
C PRO A 30 14.81 5.43 9.93
N ASN A 31 13.50 5.22 10.03
CA ASN A 31 12.56 5.41 8.94
C ASN A 31 12.60 6.83 8.39
N ASN A 32 12.85 7.83 9.25
CA ASN A 32 13.02 9.22 8.82
C ASN A 32 14.25 9.44 7.93
N TYR A 33 15.33 8.70 8.17
CA TYR A 33 16.52 8.73 7.30
C TYR A 33 16.23 8.05 5.96
N MET A 34 15.54 6.90 6.00
CA MET A 34 15.10 6.18 4.80
C MET A 34 14.18 7.04 3.93
N ARG A 35 13.21 7.72 4.54
CA ARG A 35 12.22 8.61 3.91
C ARG A 35 12.85 9.75 3.11
N ASN A 36 13.88 10.39 3.66
CA ASN A 36 14.49 11.59 3.08
C ASN A 36 15.68 11.31 2.15
N GLY A 37 15.93 10.04 1.81
CA GLY A 37 17.04 9.69 0.94
C GLY A 37 16.83 8.39 0.19
N ILE A 38 17.05 7.28 0.87
CA ILE A 38 17.21 5.97 0.24
C ILE A 38 15.91 5.51 -0.42
N SER A 39 14.79 5.55 0.30
CA SER A 39 13.52 5.03 -0.22
C SER A 39 13.01 5.81 -1.44
N ARG A 40 13.25 7.12 -1.51
CA ARG A 40 12.90 7.92 -2.70
C ARG A 40 13.69 7.51 -3.93
N ARG A 41 15.02 7.42 -3.79
CA ARG A 41 15.90 6.99 -4.89
C ARG A 41 15.59 5.57 -5.35
N GLN A 42 15.28 4.69 -4.41
CA GLN A 42 14.84 3.33 -4.73
C GLN A 42 13.53 3.36 -5.52
N THR A 43 12.55 4.14 -5.07
CA THR A 43 11.26 4.27 -5.76
C THR A 43 11.42 4.81 -7.17
N GLU A 44 12.27 5.83 -7.36
CA GLU A 44 12.62 6.38 -8.67
C GLU A 44 13.29 5.33 -9.56
N ALA A 45 14.30 4.61 -9.04
CA ALA A 45 14.98 3.55 -9.78
C ALA A 45 14.05 2.39 -10.17
N ILE A 46 13.10 2.03 -9.30
CA ILE A 46 12.08 1.02 -9.59
C ILE A 46 11.13 1.55 -10.67
N ALA A 47 10.66 2.78 -10.57
CA ALA A 47 9.77 3.39 -11.57
C ALA A 47 10.44 3.51 -12.97
N GLU A 48 11.76 3.69 -13.03
CA GLU A 48 12.51 3.68 -14.29
C GLU A 48 12.55 2.30 -14.95
N ARG A 49 12.59 1.22 -14.13
CA ARG A 49 12.56 -0.18 -14.58
C ARG A 49 11.13 -0.62 -14.91
N ASP A 50 10.18 -0.28 -14.06
CA ASP A 50 8.76 -0.60 -14.15
C ASP A 50 7.98 0.56 -14.78
N ARG A 51 8.08 0.67 -16.10
CA ARG A 51 7.32 1.68 -16.85
C ARG A 51 5.88 1.24 -17.03
N PHE A 52 5.02 1.62 -16.09
CA PHE A 52 3.58 1.46 -16.21
C PHE A 52 2.97 2.65 -16.97
N GLU A 53 2.14 2.37 -17.97
CA GLU A 53 1.35 3.39 -18.68
C GLU A 53 0.14 3.87 -17.87
N GLU A 54 -0.27 3.08 -16.87
CA GLU A 54 -1.44 3.33 -16.04
C GLU A 54 -1.16 4.38 -14.94
N LYS A 55 -2.25 4.94 -14.40
CA LYS A 55 -2.19 5.95 -13.35
C LYS A 55 -1.73 5.35 -12.01
N THR A 56 -0.43 5.43 -11.74
CA THR A 56 0.20 4.95 -10.50
C THR A 56 0.59 6.09 -9.56
N SER A 57 0.84 5.75 -8.29
CA SER A 57 1.41 6.66 -7.27
C SER A 57 2.88 6.35 -7.07
N MET A 58 3.67 7.30 -6.54
CA MET A 58 5.03 7.04 -6.03
C MET A 58 5.05 6.58 -4.56
N GLY A 59 3.88 6.22 -4.02
CA GLY A 59 3.73 5.89 -2.60
C GLY A 59 3.76 7.12 -1.70
N ILE A 60 3.67 6.91 -0.38
CA ILE A 60 3.68 8.01 0.59
C ILE A 60 5.00 8.78 0.50
N ASP A 61 4.94 10.10 0.34
CA ASP A 61 6.12 10.97 0.20
C ASP A 61 7.14 10.55 -0.88
N GLY A 62 6.70 9.79 -1.89
CA GLY A 62 7.58 9.26 -2.94
C GLY A 62 8.47 8.10 -2.49
N THR A 63 8.12 7.41 -1.41
CA THR A 63 8.95 6.34 -0.81
C THR A 63 8.54 4.92 -1.21
N GLY A 64 7.61 4.79 -2.14
CA GLY A 64 7.21 3.51 -2.72
C GLY A 64 6.64 2.56 -1.68
N PHE A 65 6.96 1.27 -1.82
CA PHE A 65 6.48 0.22 -0.93
C PHE A 65 7.01 0.37 0.51
N SER A 66 8.27 0.78 0.69
CA SER A 66 9.00 0.68 1.96
C SER A 66 8.33 1.37 3.15
N LEU A 67 7.82 2.60 3.01
CA LEU A 67 7.03 3.26 4.07
C LEU A 67 5.53 3.11 3.86
N SER A 68 5.06 2.81 2.65
CA SER A 68 3.63 2.57 2.43
C SER A 68 3.15 1.36 3.24
N ALA A 69 3.98 0.32 3.37
CA ALA A 69 3.70 -0.84 4.22
C ALA A 69 3.44 -0.49 5.69
N TRP A 70 4.13 0.52 6.23
CA TRP A 70 4.02 0.92 7.63
C TRP A 70 2.90 1.93 7.91
N THR A 71 2.35 2.58 6.88
CA THR A 71 1.47 3.75 7.06
C THR A 71 -0.01 3.42 6.91
N ARG A 72 -0.38 2.55 5.97
CA ARG A 72 -1.75 2.08 5.79
C ARG A 72 -1.79 0.67 5.23
N PRO A 73 -2.78 -0.15 5.61
CA PRO A 73 -3.03 -1.41 4.92
C PRO A 73 -3.54 -1.11 3.49
N GLY A 74 -2.71 -1.40 2.49
CA GLY A 74 -3.03 -1.21 1.07
C GLY A 74 -2.52 0.09 0.45
N GLY A 75 -2.97 0.38 -0.77
CA GLY A 75 -2.48 1.51 -1.55
C GLY A 75 -1.10 1.29 -2.19
N TYR A 76 -0.62 0.05 -2.16
CA TYR A 76 0.47 -0.47 -2.97
C TYR A 76 0.05 -1.84 -3.55
N TYR A 77 0.61 -2.22 -4.68
CA TYR A 77 0.40 -3.48 -5.37
C TYR A 77 1.76 -4.02 -5.82
N LEU A 78 2.11 -5.22 -5.35
CA LEU A 78 3.31 -5.94 -5.75
C LEU A 78 2.93 -6.90 -6.87
N ASP A 79 3.28 -6.54 -8.10
CA ASP A 79 2.88 -7.29 -9.27
C ASP A 79 3.75 -8.54 -9.48
N LEU A 80 3.06 -9.66 -9.68
CA LEU A 80 3.62 -10.97 -10.01
C LEU A 80 3.29 -11.36 -11.47
N GLY A 81 2.88 -10.41 -12.31
CA GLY A 81 2.51 -10.60 -13.72
C GLY A 81 1.02 -10.40 -14.03
N ALA A 82 0.19 -10.01 -13.06
CA ALA A 82 -1.21 -9.73 -13.35
C ALA A 82 -1.36 -8.38 -14.10
N SER A 83 -0.47 -7.42 -13.86
CA SER A 83 -0.45 -6.16 -14.61
C SER A 83 -0.28 -6.40 -16.12
N GLU A 84 0.53 -7.38 -16.53
CA GLU A 84 0.69 -7.73 -17.94
C GLU A 84 -0.63 -8.21 -18.57
N VAL A 85 -1.44 -8.97 -17.81
CA VAL A 85 -2.75 -9.45 -18.25
C VAL A 85 -3.75 -8.29 -18.41
N VAL A 86 -3.66 -7.28 -17.53
CA VAL A 86 -4.47 -6.05 -17.61
C VAL A 86 -4.07 -5.22 -18.83
N VAL A 87 -2.76 -4.96 -19.01
CA VAL A 87 -2.22 -4.19 -20.15
C VAL A 87 -2.55 -4.84 -21.49
N ASN A 88 -2.51 -6.17 -21.56
CA ASN A 88 -2.91 -6.93 -22.75
C ASN A 88 -4.43 -6.96 -22.99
N GLY A 89 -5.23 -6.24 -22.18
CA GLY A 89 -6.67 -6.11 -22.34
C GLY A 89 -7.47 -7.37 -22.00
N LYS A 90 -6.84 -8.41 -21.43
CA LYS A 90 -7.52 -9.64 -21.02
C LYS A 90 -8.36 -9.43 -19.76
N ILE A 91 -7.98 -8.48 -18.91
CA ILE A 91 -8.75 -8.03 -17.75
C ILE A 91 -8.97 -6.52 -17.89
N GLY A 92 -10.23 -6.08 -17.98
CA GLY A 92 -10.54 -4.65 -17.98
C GLY A 92 -10.28 -4.00 -16.62
N LEU A 93 -9.72 -2.79 -16.62
CA LEU A 93 -9.50 -1.97 -15.43
C LEU A 93 -10.35 -0.69 -15.51
N LYS A 94 -11.16 -0.43 -14.49
CA LYS A 94 -11.89 0.84 -14.32
C LYS A 94 -11.35 1.60 -13.11
N ASN A 95 -10.93 2.86 -13.31
CA ASN A 95 -10.32 3.72 -12.28
C ASN A 95 -10.62 5.22 -12.48
N ASP A 96 -11.54 5.55 -13.38
CA ASP A 96 -11.92 6.89 -13.83
C ASP A 96 -12.98 7.56 -12.94
N SER A 97 -13.76 6.78 -12.20
CA SER A 97 -14.82 7.30 -11.31
C SER A 97 -15.08 6.40 -10.08
N PRO A 98 -15.43 6.99 -8.92
CA PRO A 98 -15.92 6.27 -7.75
C PRO A 98 -17.21 5.46 -8.04
N ILE A 99 -17.38 4.31 -7.37
CA ILE A 99 -18.68 3.62 -7.35
C ILE A 99 -19.65 4.43 -6.49
N SER A 100 -20.79 4.80 -7.05
CA SER A 100 -21.89 5.47 -6.35
C SER A 100 -22.76 4.47 -5.58
N CYS A 101 -23.22 3.41 -6.24
CA CYS A 101 -24.00 2.35 -5.58
C CYS A 101 -24.04 1.04 -6.38
N PHE A 102 -24.41 -0.04 -5.68
CA PHE A 102 -24.78 -1.32 -6.27
C PHE A 102 -26.29 -1.37 -6.48
N THR A 103 -26.69 -1.96 -7.59
CA THR A 103 -28.08 -2.32 -7.89
C THR A 103 -28.17 -3.83 -8.08
N GLU A 104 -29.38 -4.35 -8.29
CA GLU A 104 -29.61 -5.80 -8.41
C GLU A 104 -28.73 -6.48 -9.47
N THR A 105 -28.43 -5.81 -10.59
CA THR A 105 -27.67 -6.38 -11.71
C THR A 105 -26.50 -5.52 -12.19
N ARG A 106 -26.30 -4.34 -11.58
CA ARG A 106 -25.38 -3.30 -12.09
C ARG A 106 -24.65 -2.55 -10.98
N LEU A 107 -23.47 -2.03 -11.32
CA LEU A 107 -22.74 -1.01 -10.58
C LEU A 107 -22.96 0.36 -11.23
N LYS A 108 -23.28 1.37 -10.44
CA LYS A 108 -23.37 2.77 -10.88
C LYS A 108 -22.16 3.55 -10.39
N PHE A 109 -21.64 4.44 -11.22
CA PHE A 109 -20.50 5.30 -10.93
C PHE A 109 -20.94 6.76 -10.78
N GLU A 110 -20.15 7.57 -10.08
CA GLU A 110 -20.48 8.99 -9.83
C GLU A 110 -20.50 9.84 -11.12
N ASP A 111 -19.78 9.41 -12.15
CA ASP A 111 -19.79 10.02 -13.49
C ASP A 111 -21.05 9.68 -14.31
N GLY A 112 -21.98 8.89 -13.75
CA GLY A 112 -23.21 8.43 -14.40
C GLY A 112 -23.05 7.16 -15.24
N ASN A 113 -21.83 6.63 -15.39
CA ASN A 113 -21.61 5.36 -16.06
C ASN A 113 -22.22 4.19 -15.28
N VAL A 114 -22.56 3.13 -16.01
CA VAL A 114 -23.16 1.91 -15.45
C VAL A 114 -22.47 0.69 -16.03
N MET A 115 -22.19 -0.30 -15.19
CA MET A 115 -21.55 -1.56 -15.58
C MET A 115 -22.38 -2.75 -15.10
N GLU A 116 -22.65 -3.68 -16.00
CA GLU A 116 -23.31 -4.95 -15.65
C GLU A 116 -22.28 -5.92 -15.08
N ALA A 117 -22.68 -6.70 -14.07
CA ALA A 117 -21.84 -7.75 -13.50
C ALA A 117 -22.72 -8.87 -12.95
N ASP A 118 -22.41 -10.12 -13.32
CA ASP A 118 -23.08 -11.29 -12.77
C ASP A 118 -22.63 -11.59 -11.33
N VAL A 119 -21.37 -11.27 -11.01
CA VAL A 119 -20.76 -11.50 -9.70
C VAL A 119 -19.89 -10.31 -9.32
N VAL A 120 -20.06 -9.84 -8.08
CA VAL A 120 -19.18 -8.84 -7.47
C VAL A 120 -18.41 -9.49 -6.33
N ILE A 121 -17.08 -9.46 -6.43
CA ILE A 121 -16.17 -9.92 -5.37
C ILE A 121 -15.56 -8.70 -4.71
N LEU A 122 -15.85 -8.50 -3.42
CA LEU A 122 -15.27 -7.43 -2.62
C LEU A 122 -14.05 -7.96 -1.87
N LEU A 123 -12.88 -7.43 -2.22
CA LEU A 123 -11.63 -7.71 -1.51
C LEU A 123 -11.43 -6.65 -0.44
N LEU A 124 -11.96 -6.90 0.76
CA LEU A 124 -11.86 -5.99 1.90
C LEU A 124 -10.67 -6.38 2.78
N ALA A 125 -9.81 -5.41 3.09
CA ALA A 125 -8.82 -5.55 4.14
C ALA A 125 -9.48 -5.21 5.49
N LEU A 126 -9.27 -6.04 6.50
CA LEU A 126 -9.64 -5.73 7.86
C LEU A 126 -8.54 -4.89 8.50
N GLU A 127 -8.89 -3.70 8.99
CA GLU A 127 -7.99 -2.95 9.85
C GLU A 127 -8.03 -3.57 11.26
N ILE A 128 -7.09 -4.47 11.54
CA ILE A 128 -6.92 -5.04 12.87
C ILE A 128 -6.28 -3.94 13.74
N THR A 129 -7.11 -3.17 14.44
CA THR A 129 -6.65 -2.32 15.54
C THR A 129 -6.36 -3.21 16.75
N ALA A 130 -5.21 -3.90 16.72
CA ALA A 130 -4.74 -4.68 17.85
C ALA A 130 -4.55 -3.72 19.04
N ILE A 131 -5.48 -3.77 20.00
CA ILE A 131 -5.39 -3.10 21.30
C ILE A 131 -5.41 -1.56 21.21
N SER A 132 -6.50 -1.00 20.68
CA SER A 132 -6.85 0.41 20.91
C SER A 132 -7.55 0.53 22.27
N SER A 133 -6.78 0.80 23.32
CA SER A 133 -7.36 1.26 24.60
C SER A 133 -6.85 2.68 24.88
N ALA A 134 -7.67 3.51 25.53
CA ALA A 134 -7.26 4.87 25.91
C ALA A 134 -6.01 4.92 26.82
N ARG A 135 -5.60 3.77 27.37
CA ARG A 135 -4.40 3.63 28.21
C ARG A 135 -3.16 3.19 27.43
N CYS A 136 -3.30 2.77 26.18
CA CYS A 136 -2.19 2.29 25.36
C CYS A 136 -1.79 3.33 24.33
N THR A 137 -0.48 3.47 24.11
CA THR A 137 0.03 4.15 22.91
C THR A 137 -0.56 3.47 21.67
N PRO A 138 -1.02 4.23 20.65
CA PRO A 138 -1.50 3.63 19.41
C PRO A 138 -0.48 2.68 18.80
N ILE A 139 -0.94 1.53 18.33
CA ILE A 139 -0.10 0.55 17.64
C ILE A 139 -0.24 0.77 16.14
N TRP A 140 0.89 0.59 15.44
CA TRP A 140 1.00 0.76 13.99
C TRP A 140 0.92 2.22 13.52
N ARG A 141 1.13 2.42 12.21
CA ARG A 141 1.29 3.73 11.57
C ARG A 141 2.53 4.48 12.06
N LEU A 142 2.85 5.58 11.39
CA LEU A 142 4.00 6.41 11.73
C LEU A 142 3.61 7.52 12.72
N ASP A 143 4.49 7.81 13.68
CA ASP A 143 4.44 9.02 14.51
C ASP A 143 4.96 10.26 13.75
N SER A 144 5.07 11.40 14.44
CA SER A 144 5.60 12.64 13.87
C SER A 144 7.07 12.53 13.45
N ASP A 145 7.81 11.61 14.05
CA ASP A 145 9.20 11.32 13.74
C ASP A 145 9.31 10.23 12.66
N GLY A 146 8.21 9.87 12.01
CA GLY A 146 8.20 8.92 10.90
C GLY A 146 8.43 7.48 11.33
N GLU A 147 8.26 7.15 12.61
CA GLU A 147 8.57 5.83 13.15
C GLU A 147 7.32 5.04 13.56
N ILE A 148 7.41 3.71 13.55
CA ILE A 148 6.28 2.83 13.85
C ILE A 148 5.86 3.01 15.32
N ARG A 149 4.57 3.28 15.54
CA ARG A 149 4.02 3.45 16.89
C ARG A 149 3.81 2.12 17.60
N GLY A 150 4.12 2.10 18.90
CA GLY A 150 3.81 1.01 19.85
C GLY A 150 4.53 -0.33 19.61
N THR A 151 5.06 -0.57 18.41
CA THR A 151 5.77 -1.81 18.05
C THR A 151 7.23 -1.68 18.44
N TRP A 152 7.74 -2.63 19.23
CA TRP A 152 9.08 -2.60 19.82
C TRP A 152 9.37 -1.32 20.64
N ARG A 153 8.33 -0.67 21.14
CA ARG A 153 8.36 0.59 21.89
C ARG A 153 7.44 0.53 23.11
N ASP A 154 7.61 1.50 24.02
CA ASP A 154 6.77 1.62 25.21
C ASP A 154 5.30 1.89 24.85
N LEU A 155 4.40 1.08 25.42
CA LEU A 155 2.95 1.16 25.20
C LEU A 155 2.21 2.00 26.25
N SER A 156 2.91 2.72 27.12
CA SER A 156 2.37 3.42 28.29
C SER A 156 1.70 2.50 29.32
N VAL A 157 1.92 1.18 29.22
CA VAL A 157 1.39 0.16 30.13
C VAL A 157 2.54 -0.74 30.60
N LYS A 158 2.80 -0.71 31.91
CA LYS A 158 3.89 -1.50 32.51
C LYS A 158 3.68 -2.99 32.25
N GLY A 159 4.71 -3.63 31.68
CA GLY A 159 4.73 -5.07 31.42
C GLY A 159 4.03 -5.50 30.12
N LEU A 160 3.52 -4.55 29.32
CA LEU A 160 2.93 -4.84 28.01
C LEU A 160 3.89 -4.42 26.89
N TRP A 161 4.16 -5.34 25.97
CA TRP A 161 4.98 -5.12 24.78
C TRP A 161 4.26 -5.65 23.54
N HIS A 162 4.31 -4.90 22.45
CA HIS A 162 3.83 -5.34 21.14
C HIS A 162 5.02 -5.61 20.23
N ILE A 163 5.03 -6.82 19.67
CA ILE A 163 6.08 -7.33 18.78
C ILE A 163 5.36 -7.91 17.57
N ILE A 164 5.81 -7.56 16.36
CA ILE A 164 5.41 -8.29 15.15
C ILE A 164 6.54 -9.24 14.78
N GLY A 165 6.19 -10.47 14.40
CA GLY A 165 7.08 -11.35 13.65
C GLY A 165 6.94 -11.05 12.16
N MET A 166 8.04 -11.18 11.41
CA MET A 166 8.01 -11.35 9.96
C MET A 166 7.86 -12.83 9.62
#